data_AF-A0A1W1X8X9-F1
#
_entry.id   AF-A0A1W1X8X9-F1
#
_cell.length_a   1.000
_cell.length_b   1.000
_cell.length_c   1.000
_cell.angle_alpha   90.00
_cell.angle_beta   90.00
_cell.angle_gamma   90.00
#
_symmetry.space_group_name_H-M   'P 1'
#
loop_
_entity.id
_entity.type
_entity.pdbx_description
1 polymer ?
#
loop_
_entity_poly.entity_id
_entity_poly.type
_entity_poly.pdbx_seq_one_letter_code
_entity_poly.pdbx_strand_id
1 'polypeptide(L)'
;MAMLEVDVAEVAGIQTARTLLKGRMQPRGFAFLGSFTFPFADCSYVVKVQCTEGNPTGMRESMVMIQLPELPQADEATGKLIGWERDPYDVNYRGDFMANLADDAQYDAQFADHPLSRARRYLAELQNELKVPDSFHGFSAFEYGF
;
A
#
# COMPACT_ATOMS: atom_id res chain seq x y z
N MET A 1 8.62 -5.74 4.71
CA MET A 1 7.56 -5.09 3.91
C MET A 1 7.67 -3.59 4.14
N ALA A 2 7.21 -2.78 3.19
CA ALA A 2 7.13 -1.33 3.33
C ALA A 2 5.66 -0.91 3.41
N MET A 3 5.37 0.07 4.26
CA MET A 3 4.05 0.68 4.36
C MET A 3 3.88 1.72 3.25
N LEU A 4 2.78 1.65 2.50
CA LEU A 4 2.44 2.66 1.50
C LEU A 4 1.30 3.55 1.98
N GLU A 5 0.23 2.95 2.48
CA GLU A 5 -0.95 3.64 3.00
C GLU A 5 -1.51 2.90 4.21
N VAL A 6 -1.95 3.66 5.20
CA VAL A 6 -2.76 3.25 6.34
C VAL A 6 -3.74 4.38 6.63
N ASP A 7 -5.03 4.03 6.68
CA ASP A 7 -6.09 4.99 6.98
C ASP A 7 -7.27 4.29 7.65
N VAL A 8 -8.13 5.07 8.30
CA VAL A 8 -9.44 4.61 8.73
C VAL A 8 -10.42 4.81 7.57
N ALA A 9 -11.11 3.75 7.16
CA ALA A 9 -12.09 3.78 6.10
C ALA A 9 -13.43 3.25 6.59
N GLU A 10 -14.51 3.68 5.97
CA GLU A 10 -15.84 3.10 6.20
C GLU A 10 -16.19 2.16 5.05
N VAL A 11 -16.58 0.93 5.39
CA VAL A 11 -17.05 -0.08 4.42
C VAL A 11 -18.35 -0.66 4.93
N ALA A 12 -19.41 -0.58 4.11
CA ALA A 12 -20.76 -0.98 4.49
C ALA A 12 -21.22 -0.40 5.85
N GLY A 13 -20.87 0.85 6.15
CA GLY A 13 -21.24 1.52 7.42
C GLY A 13 -20.43 1.08 8.65
N ILE A 14 -19.35 0.31 8.48
CA ILE A 14 -18.47 -0.15 9.56
C ILE A 14 -17.11 0.53 9.41
N GLN A 15 -16.57 1.08 10.50
CA GLN A 15 -15.23 1.64 10.54
C GLN A 15 -14.20 0.51 10.47
N THR A 16 -13.25 0.64 9.56
CA THR A 16 -12.24 -0.38 9.24
C THR A 16 -10.87 0.24 9.13
N ALA A 17 -9.83 -0.53 9.43
CA ALA A 17 -8.47 -0.14 9.11
C ALA A 17 -8.17 -0.56 7.66
N ARG A 18 -7.94 0.43 6.79
CA ARG A 18 -7.44 0.22 5.43
C ARG A 18 -5.92 0.26 5.45
N THR A 19 -5.28 -0.75 4.86
CA THR A 19 -3.82 -0.79 4.71
C THR A 19 -3.43 -1.15 3.30
N LEU A 20 -2.35 -0.56 2.79
CA LEU A 20 -1.70 -0.95 1.55
C LEU A 20 -0.19 -1.07 1.80
N LEU A 21 0.33 -2.26 1.57
CA LEU A 21 1.72 -2.62 1.85
C LEU A 21 2.41 -3.08 0.57
N LYS A 22 3.72 -2.83 0.50
CA LYS A 22 4.62 -3.36 -0.54
C LYS A 22 5.54 -4.43 0.05
N GLY A 23 5.68 -5.55 -0.63
CA GLY A 23 6.57 -6.65 -0.27
C GLY A 23 7.53 -7.01 -1.40
N ARG A 24 8.78 -7.37 -1.07
CA ARG A 24 9.72 -7.94 -2.04
C ARG A 24 9.34 -9.40 -2.31
N MET A 25 9.26 -9.77 -3.58
CA MET A 25 9.10 -11.16 -4.03
C MET A 25 10.46 -11.79 -4.36
N GLN A 26 10.51 -13.13 -4.30
CA GLN A 26 11.66 -13.91 -4.75
C GLN A 26 11.32 -14.59 -6.09
N PRO A 27 12.25 -14.60 -7.07
CA PRO A 27 13.59 -14.03 -7.03
C PRO A 27 13.64 -12.51 -7.25
N ARG A 28 12.58 -11.90 -7.81
CA ARG A 28 12.48 -10.46 -8.12
C ARG A 28 11.03 -9.97 -8.07
N GLY A 29 10.86 -8.65 -8.10
CA GLY A 29 9.58 -7.95 -8.21
C GLY A 29 8.93 -7.61 -6.87
N PHE A 30 7.81 -6.91 -6.96
CA PHE A 30 7.01 -6.51 -5.81
C PHE A 30 5.62 -7.16 -5.78
N ALA A 31 5.15 -7.44 -4.57
CA ALA A 31 3.75 -7.72 -4.28
C ALA A 31 3.14 -6.56 -3.52
N PHE A 32 1.94 -6.15 -3.92
CA PHE A 32 1.15 -5.12 -3.27
C PHE A 32 -0.05 -5.76 -2.60
N LEU A 33 -0.13 -5.59 -1.28
CA LEU A 33 -1.13 -6.19 -0.42
C LEU A 33 -1.98 -5.08 0.18
N GLY A 34 -3.21 -4.97 -0.32
CA GLY A 34 -4.25 -4.10 0.22
C GLY A 34 -5.19 -4.89 1.13
N SER A 35 -5.72 -4.26 2.18
CA SER A 35 -6.79 -4.88 2.97
C SER A 35 -7.67 -3.87 3.69
N PHE A 36 -8.90 -4.30 3.95
CA PHE A 36 -9.78 -3.75 4.99
C PHE A 36 -9.84 -4.75 6.14
N THR A 37 -9.44 -4.30 7.32
CA THR A 37 -9.60 -5.04 8.58
C THR A 37 -10.80 -4.47 9.31
N PHE A 38 -11.83 -5.28 9.51
CA PHE A 38 -13.03 -4.99 10.29
C PHE A 38 -12.76 -5.40 11.73
N PRO A 39 -12.54 -4.44 12.65
CA PRO A 39 -12.23 -4.75 14.04
C PRO A 39 -13.51 -4.83 14.87
N PHE A 40 -13.67 -5.93 15.61
CA PHE A 40 -14.73 -6.13 16.60
C PHE A 40 -14.11 -6.46 17.95
N ALA A 41 -14.91 -6.46 19.03
CA ALA A 41 -14.40 -6.67 20.39
C ALA A 41 -13.63 -8.00 20.56
N ASP A 42 -14.17 -9.10 20.00
CA ASP A 42 -13.64 -10.45 20.21
C ASP A 42 -13.03 -11.08 18.94
N CYS A 43 -13.12 -10.41 17.79
CA CYS A 43 -12.62 -10.94 16.53
C CYS A 43 -12.32 -9.84 15.50
N SER A 44 -11.71 -10.23 14.39
CA SER A 44 -11.54 -9.35 13.23
C SER A 44 -11.74 -10.12 11.94
N TYR A 45 -12.33 -9.46 10.94
CA TYR A 45 -12.43 -9.99 9.58
C TYR A 45 -11.53 -9.17 8.66
N VAL A 46 -10.91 -9.83 7.69
CA VAL A 46 -10.01 -9.17 6.73
C VAL A 46 -10.43 -9.51 5.32
N VAL A 47 -10.70 -8.47 4.52
CA VAL A 47 -10.85 -8.57 3.07
C VAL A 47 -9.58 -8.05 2.43
N LYS A 48 -8.95 -8.85 1.57
CA LYS A 48 -7.65 -8.53 0.99
C LYS A 48 -7.67 -8.46 -0.54
N VAL A 49 -6.88 -7.54 -1.06
CA VAL A 49 -6.46 -7.45 -2.46
C VAL A 49 -4.98 -7.76 -2.53
N GLN A 50 -4.58 -8.62 -3.46
CA GLN A 50 -3.17 -8.91 -3.70
C GLN A 50 -2.87 -8.81 -5.19
N CYS A 51 -1.97 -7.91 -5.55
CA CYS A 51 -1.50 -7.72 -6.92
C CYS A 51 0.02 -7.92 -6.95
N THR A 52 0.51 -8.75 -7.88
CA THR A 52 1.94 -9.07 -7.98
C THR A 52 2.49 -8.56 -9.31
N GLU A 53 3.74 -8.10 -9.29
CA GLU A 53 4.46 -7.77 -10.52
C GLU A 53 4.72 -9.01 -11.36
N GLY A 54 4.40 -8.88 -12.64
CA GLY A 54 4.80 -9.83 -13.66
C GLY A 54 6.21 -9.53 -14.17
N ASN A 55 6.63 -10.29 -15.18
CA ASN A 55 7.85 -10.00 -15.93
C ASN A 55 7.52 -9.11 -17.14
N PRO A 56 8.24 -7.99 -17.36
CA PRO A 56 9.38 -7.48 -16.60
C PRO A 56 9.00 -6.76 -15.28
N THR A 57 9.90 -6.78 -14.29
CA THR A 57 9.74 -6.10 -12.99
C THR A 57 10.47 -4.74 -12.97
N GLY A 58 10.08 -3.81 -12.09
CA GLY A 58 10.78 -2.53 -11.92
C GLY A 58 10.52 -1.47 -13.00
N MET A 59 9.54 -1.69 -13.89
CA MET A 59 9.27 -0.78 -15.01
C MET A 59 8.72 0.57 -14.54
N ARG A 60 7.82 0.57 -13.54
CA ARG A 60 7.26 1.80 -12.99
C ARG A 60 8.35 2.64 -12.33
N GLU A 61 9.18 2.03 -11.50
CA GLU A 61 10.31 2.69 -10.83
C GLU A 61 11.27 3.33 -11.84
N SER A 62 11.66 2.57 -12.87
CA SER A 62 12.59 3.04 -13.90
C SER A 62 12.02 4.23 -14.67
N MET A 63 10.74 4.17 -15.05
CA MET A 63 10.09 5.23 -15.81
C MET A 63 9.84 6.49 -14.97
N VAL A 64 9.51 6.35 -13.69
CA VAL A 64 9.39 7.50 -12.78
C VAL A 64 10.74 8.16 -12.56
N MET A 65 11.81 7.38 -12.41
CA MET A 65 13.17 7.90 -12.21
C MET A 65 13.63 8.79 -13.38
N ILE A 66 13.29 8.41 -14.62
CA ILE A 66 13.61 9.20 -15.84
C ILE A 66 12.80 10.50 -15.91
N GLN A 67 11.64 10.58 -15.25
CA GLN A 67 10.80 11.78 -15.23
C GLN A 67 11.22 12.79 -14.16
N LEU A 68 12.10 12.42 -13.23
CA LEU A 68 12.55 13.33 -12.18
C LEU A 68 13.36 14.50 -12.82
N PRO A 69 13.16 15.75 -12.34
CA PRO A 69 13.91 16.89 -12.86
C PRO A 69 15.43 16.72 -12.74
N GLU A 70 15.86 16.04 -11.67
CA GLU A 70 17.25 15.68 -11.42
C GLU A 70 17.30 14.20 -11.02
N LEU A 71 18.27 13.46 -11.58
CA LEU A 71 18.47 12.06 -11.21
C LEU A 71 18.97 11.98 -9.76
N PRO A 72 18.43 11.07 -8.94
CA PRO A 72 18.90 10.85 -7.58
C PRO A 72 20.40 10.49 -7.58
N GLN A 73 21.18 11.19 -6.78
CA GLN A 73 22.58 10.84 -6.56
C GLN A 73 22.67 9.60 -5.66
N ALA A 74 23.68 8.76 -5.87
CA ALA A 74 23.98 7.68 -4.96
C ALA A 74 24.81 8.21 -3.79
N ASP A 75 24.41 7.89 -2.57
CA ASP A 75 25.22 8.11 -1.38
C ASP A 75 26.51 7.28 -1.47
N GLU A 76 27.67 7.92 -1.32
CA GLU A 76 28.97 7.28 -1.55
C GLU A 76 29.28 6.15 -0.55
N ALA A 77 28.77 6.25 0.68
CA ALA A 77 29.05 5.27 1.73
C ALA A 77 28.14 4.04 1.64
N THR A 78 26.88 4.23 1.25
CA THR A 78 25.84 3.19 1.29
C THR A 78 25.39 2.71 -0.08
N GLY A 79 25.71 3.46 -1.15
CA GLY A 79 25.24 3.20 -2.52
C GLY A 79 23.74 3.42 -2.72
N LYS A 80 23.01 3.91 -1.71
CA LYS A 80 21.56 4.17 -1.81
C LYS A 80 21.28 5.47 -2.54
N LEU A 81 20.18 5.52 -3.28
CA LEU A 81 19.75 6.74 -3.96
C LEU A 81 19.19 7.75 -2.94
N ILE A 82 19.81 8.92 -2.86
CA ILE A 82 19.44 10.00 -1.94
C ILE A 82 18.05 10.53 -2.34
N GLY A 83 17.12 10.55 -1.39
CA GLY A 83 15.76 11.06 -1.58
C GLY A 83 14.81 10.13 -2.35
N TRP A 84 15.28 8.96 -2.83
CA TRP A 84 14.43 8.00 -3.54
C TRP A 84 13.49 7.23 -2.61
N GLU A 85 13.99 6.80 -1.45
CA GLU A 85 13.23 6.09 -0.43
C GLU A 85 12.69 7.09 0.61
N ARG A 86 11.41 6.99 0.95
CA ARG A 86 10.76 7.86 1.95
C ARG A 86 9.60 7.12 2.61
N ASP A 87 9.50 7.21 3.93
CA ASP A 87 8.32 6.74 4.64
C ASP A 87 7.17 7.76 4.49
N PRO A 88 5.93 7.30 4.24
CA PRO A 88 4.79 8.19 4.05
C PRO A 88 4.40 8.99 5.30
N TYR A 89 4.76 8.53 6.51
CA TYR A 89 4.31 9.12 7.78
C TYR A 89 5.44 9.73 8.63
N ASP A 90 6.67 9.20 8.55
CA ASP A 90 7.82 9.71 9.30
C ASP A 90 9.05 9.94 8.40
N VAL A 91 9.35 11.21 8.14
CA VAL A 91 10.49 11.63 7.30
C VAL A 91 11.85 11.16 7.83
N ASN A 92 11.94 10.84 9.13
CA ASN A 92 13.17 10.39 9.78
C ASN A 92 13.27 8.86 9.89
N TYR A 93 12.18 8.13 9.61
CA TYR A 93 12.20 6.67 9.67
C TYR A 93 13.13 6.09 8.60
N ARG A 94 13.93 5.09 8.99
CA ARG A 94 14.83 4.37 8.09
C ARG A 94 14.68 2.87 8.34
N GLY A 95 14.34 2.13 7.30
CA GLY A 95 14.23 0.67 7.33
C GLY A 95 14.98 0.00 6.19
N ASP A 96 15.15 -1.32 6.28
CA ASP A 96 15.83 -2.13 5.25
C ASP A 96 15.08 -2.15 3.91
N PHE A 97 13.77 -1.93 3.95
CA PHE A 97 12.92 -1.80 2.77
C PHE A 97 11.84 -0.77 3.02
N MET A 98 11.81 0.26 2.18
CA MET A 98 10.92 1.41 2.32
C MET A 98 10.09 1.63 1.06
N ALA A 99 9.05 2.46 1.20
CA ALA A 99 8.39 3.04 0.05
C ALA A 99 9.38 3.96 -0.69
N ASN A 100 9.13 4.16 -1.98
CA ASN A 100 9.92 5.04 -2.83
C ASN A 100 9.02 5.99 -3.61
N LEU A 101 9.61 6.99 -4.26
CA LEU A 101 8.87 8.01 -4.99
C LEU A 101 7.90 7.44 -6.04
N ALA A 102 8.26 6.33 -6.69
CA ALA A 102 7.40 5.72 -7.69
C ALA A 102 6.13 5.09 -7.12
N ASP A 103 6.06 4.84 -5.80
CA ASP A 103 4.85 4.34 -5.15
C ASP A 103 3.76 5.41 -5.02
N ASP A 104 4.05 6.69 -5.26
CA ASP A 104 3.07 7.77 -5.11
C ASP A 104 1.86 7.58 -6.06
N ALA A 105 0.66 7.86 -5.55
CA ALA A 105 -0.60 7.71 -6.28
C ALA A 105 -0.71 8.62 -7.51
N GLN A 106 0.04 9.73 -7.56
CA GLN A 106 0.06 10.63 -8.72
C GLN A 106 0.44 9.91 -10.03
N TYR A 107 1.20 8.81 -9.95
CA TYR A 107 1.63 8.04 -11.12
C TYR A 107 0.61 6.98 -11.54
N ASP A 108 -0.45 6.72 -10.77
CA ASP A 108 -1.35 5.60 -11.04
C ASP A 108 -2.07 5.71 -12.38
N ALA A 109 -2.44 6.92 -12.80
CA ALA A 109 -3.08 7.15 -14.10
C ALA A 109 -2.16 6.81 -15.28
N GLN A 110 -0.86 7.09 -15.14
CA GLN A 110 0.14 6.76 -16.17
C GLN A 110 0.40 5.24 -16.22
N PHE A 111 0.33 4.57 -15.08
CA PHE A 111 0.61 3.14 -14.94
C PHE A 111 -0.63 2.35 -14.52
N ALA A 112 -1.75 2.52 -15.23
CA ALA A 112 -3.06 1.98 -14.81
C ALA A 112 -3.07 0.44 -14.60
N ASP A 113 -2.31 -0.29 -15.41
CA ASP A 113 -2.19 -1.76 -15.32
C ASP A 113 -1.12 -2.24 -14.33
N HIS A 114 -0.34 -1.32 -13.75
CA HIS A 114 0.66 -1.66 -12.76
C HIS A 114 0.00 -2.26 -11.50
N PRO A 115 0.61 -3.30 -10.87
CA PRO A 115 0.04 -3.96 -9.71
C PRO A 115 -0.35 -3.02 -8.55
N LEU A 116 0.44 -1.97 -8.29
CA LEU A 116 0.10 -0.97 -7.28
C LEU A 116 -1.17 -0.19 -7.63
N SER A 117 -1.27 0.35 -8.85
CA SER A 117 -2.45 1.08 -9.34
C SER A 117 -3.70 0.20 -9.31
N ARG A 118 -3.56 -1.07 -9.72
CA ARG A 118 -4.62 -2.06 -9.63
C ARG A 118 -5.04 -2.33 -8.20
N ALA A 119 -4.09 -2.48 -7.27
CA ALA A 119 -4.40 -2.70 -5.86
C ALA A 119 -5.22 -1.54 -5.27
N ARG A 120 -4.81 -0.30 -5.53
CA ARG A 120 -5.55 0.90 -5.12
C ARG A 120 -6.95 0.97 -5.73
N ARG A 121 -7.06 0.68 -7.02
CA ARG A 121 -8.35 0.68 -7.73
C ARG A 121 -9.29 -0.39 -7.14
N TYR A 122 -8.83 -1.62 -6.97
CA TYR A 122 -9.65 -2.68 -6.37
C TYR A 122 -10.02 -2.40 -4.91
N LEU A 123 -9.13 -1.76 -4.13
CA LEU A 123 -9.48 -1.29 -2.79
C LEU A 123 -10.60 -0.26 -2.83
N ALA A 124 -10.54 0.70 -3.75
CA ALA A 124 -11.60 1.70 -3.91
C ALA A 124 -12.93 1.08 -4.36
N GLU A 125 -12.89 0.13 -5.31
CA GLU A 125 -14.07 -0.65 -5.73
C GLU A 125 -14.67 -1.40 -4.54
N LEU A 126 -13.85 -2.12 -3.76
CA LEU A 126 -14.30 -2.84 -2.56
C LEU A 126 -14.87 -1.90 -1.49
N GLN A 127 -14.26 -0.74 -1.26
CA GLN A 127 -14.76 0.22 -0.27
C GLN A 127 -16.19 0.67 -0.58
N ASN A 128 -16.50 0.85 -1.88
CA ASN A 128 -17.78 1.36 -2.33
C ASN A 128 -18.84 0.26 -2.51
N GLU A 129 -18.44 -0.95 -2.89
CA GLU A 129 -19.36 -1.99 -3.37
C GLU A 129 -19.47 -3.21 -2.45
N LEU A 130 -18.53 -3.42 -1.53
CA LEU A 130 -18.55 -4.59 -0.65
C LEU A 130 -19.78 -4.54 0.26
N LYS A 131 -20.57 -5.62 0.20
CA LYS A 131 -21.67 -5.86 1.13
C LYS A 131 -21.25 -6.87 2.18
N VAL A 132 -21.63 -6.63 3.42
CA VAL A 132 -21.42 -7.55 4.55
C VAL A 132 -22.75 -8.14 5.00
N PRO A 133 -22.77 -9.33 5.61
CA PRO A 133 -23.99 -9.87 6.23
C PRO A 133 -24.48 -8.98 7.38
N ASP A 134 -25.79 -8.92 7.61
CA ASP A 134 -26.39 -8.11 8.69
C ASP A 134 -25.81 -8.42 10.08
N SER A 135 -25.35 -9.66 10.29
CA SER A 135 -24.71 -10.07 11.54
C SER A 135 -23.47 -9.25 11.89
N PHE A 136 -22.80 -8.63 10.91
CA PHE A 136 -21.63 -7.77 11.17
C PHE A 136 -22.00 -6.52 11.98
N HIS A 137 -23.22 -6.00 11.80
CA HIS A 137 -23.73 -4.86 12.56
C HIS A 137 -24.15 -5.22 14.00
N GLY A 138 -24.26 -6.52 14.29
CA GLY A 138 -24.56 -7.02 15.63
C GLY A 138 -23.32 -7.26 16.50
N PHE A 139 -22.11 -7.18 15.95
CA PHE A 139 -20.89 -7.30 16.74
C PHE A 139 -20.63 -6.03 17.56
N SER A 140 -20.16 -6.22 18.79
CA SER A 140 -19.64 -5.12 19.60
C SER A 140 -18.42 -4.49 18.91
N ALA A 141 -18.39 -3.16 18.90
CA ALA A 141 -17.26 -2.42 18.37
C ALA A 141 -15.97 -2.77 19.13
N PHE A 142 -14.84 -2.75 18.42
CA PHE A 142 -13.54 -2.81 19.07
C PHE A 142 -13.31 -1.54 19.89
N GLU A 143 -13.08 -1.69 21.20
CA GLU A 143 -12.68 -0.61 22.08
C GLU A 143 -11.20 -0.74 22.41
N TYR A 144 -10.44 0.35 22.19
CA TYR A 144 -9.04 0.40 22.57
C TYR A 144 -8.93 0.77 24.05
N GLY A 145 -8.74 -0.23 24.91
CA GLY A 145 -8.58 -0.05 26.35
C GLY A 145 -7.11 0.12 26.77
N PHE A 146 -6.83 1.15 27.56
CA PHE A 146 -5.65 1.26 28.42
C PHE A 146 -6.02 0.92 29.85
#